data_AF-A0A7X2NJ64-F1
#
_entry.id   AF-A0A7X2NJ64-F1
#
_cell.length_a   1.000
_cell.length_b   1.000
_cell.length_c   1.000
_cell.angle_alpha   90.00
_cell.angle_beta   90.00
_cell.angle_gamma   90.00
#
_symmetry.space_group_name_H-M   'P 1'
#
loop_
_entity.id
_entity.type
_entity.pdbx_description
1 polymer ?
#
loop_
_entity_poly.entity_id
_entity_poly.type
_entity_poly.pdbx_seq_one_letter_code
_entity_poly.pdbx_strand_id
1 'polypeptide(L)'
;MDSSGLGIAAMNVGTQQDAVDAIDILKDAIHKVSMQRAELGGMQNRLEHTINSLNNTIENIQFSESHIRDTDMAEGMSYLVRQMIIRQAGQAMLAQANLFGQDVLAMVV
;
A
#
# COMPACT_ATOMS: atom_id res chain seq x y z
N MET A 1 -28.49 21.58 -6.44
CA MET A 1 -28.79 22.94 -5.93
C MET A 1 -29.04 23.82 -7.12
N ASP A 2 -30.30 24.08 -7.42
CA ASP A 2 -30.74 25.06 -8.42
C ASP A 2 -31.16 26.36 -7.71
N SER A 3 -31.48 27.40 -8.48
CA SER A 3 -31.92 28.69 -7.95
C SER A 3 -33.21 28.59 -7.11
N SER A 4 -34.04 27.59 -7.38
CA SER A 4 -35.26 27.28 -6.60
C SER A 4 -34.91 26.68 -5.23
N GLY A 5 -34.04 25.67 -5.19
CA GLY A 5 -33.57 25.04 -3.95
C GLY A 5 -32.77 25.96 -3.03
N LEU A 6 -32.21 27.04 -3.58
CA LEU A 6 -31.52 28.11 -2.83
C LEU A 6 -32.46 29.26 -2.41
N GLY A 7 -33.71 29.29 -2.86
CA GLY A 7 -34.70 30.32 -2.50
C GLY A 7 -34.51 31.68 -3.21
N ILE A 8 -33.54 31.78 -4.12
CA ILE A 8 -33.18 33.02 -4.83
C ILE A 8 -33.93 33.22 -6.16
N ALA A 9 -34.71 32.22 -6.62
CA ALA A 9 -35.39 32.28 -7.90
C ALA A 9 -36.50 33.35 -8.01
N ALA A 10 -37.12 33.73 -6.88
CA ALA A 10 -38.22 34.71 -6.84
C ALA A 10 -37.80 36.03 -6.16
N MET A 11 -36.51 36.31 -6.06
CA MET A 11 -35.99 37.49 -5.36
C MET A 11 -36.33 38.76 -6.13
N ASN A 12 -36.93 39.74 -5.43
CA ASN A 12 -37.28 41.05 -5.99
C ASN A 12 -36.46 42.14 -5.27
N VAL A 13 -36.10 43.21 -5.99
CA VAL A 13 -35.31 44.34 -5.45
C VAL A 13 -35.95 45.68 -5.82
N GLY A 14 -37.24 45.67 -6.19
CA GLY A 14 -37.97 46.84 -6.69
C GLY A 14 -38.29 47.89 -5.63
N THR A 15 -38.38 47.49 -4.35
CA THR A 15 -38.60 48.40 -3.22
C THR A 15 -37.50 48.25 -2.17
N GLN A 16 -37.39 49.23 -1.26
CA GLN A 16 -36.44 49.16 -0.15
C GLN A 16 -36.69 47.96 0.77
N GLN A 17 -37.95 47.59 0.99
CA GLN A 17 -38.29 46.41 1.79
C GLN A 17 -37.91 45.12 1.07
N ASP A 18 -38.24 45.00 -0.22
CA ASP A 18 -37.88 43.82 -1.03
C ASP A 18 -36.35 43.63 -1.08
N ALA A 19 -35.59 44.73 -1.15
CA ALA A 19 -34.14 44.69 -1.13
C ALA A 19 -33.57 44.18 0.20
N VAL A 20 -34.19 44.51 1.33
CA VAL A 20 -33.79 43.98 2.65
C VAL A 20 -34.08 42.49 2.74
N ASP A 21 -35.29 42.07 2.33
CA ASP A 21 -35.69 40.67 2.35
C ASP A 21 -34.81 39.81 1.41
N ALA A 22 -34.46 40.36 0.23
CA ALA A 22 -33.53 39.76 -0.72
C ALA A 22 -32.13 39.51 -0.13
N ILE A 23 -31.61 40.44 0.68
CA ILE A 23 -30.32 40.29 1.35
C ILE A 23 -30.35 39.13 2.34
N ASP A 24 -31.45 38.96 3.09
CA ASP A 24 -31.56 37.87 4.06
C ASP A 24 -31.71 36.51 3.38
N ILE A 25 -32.50 36.43 2.30
CA ILE A 25 -32.57 35.22 1.46
C ILE A 25 -31.19 34.83 0.90
N LEU A 26 -30.40 35.82 0.44
CA LEU A 26 -29.04 35.58 -0.04
C LEU A 26 -28.10 35.08 1.06
N LYS A 27 -28.18 35.62 2.27
CA LYS A 27 -27.40 35.12 3.42
C LYS A 27 -27.72 33.65 3.68
N ASP A 28 -28.99 33.28 3.70
CA ASP A 28 -29.41 31.91 3.94
C ASP A 28 -28.93 30.96 2.82
N ALA A 29 -29.02 31.41 1.56
CA ALA A 29 -28.49 30.67 0.42
C ALA A 29 -26.98 30.44 0.54
N ILE A 30 -26.22 31.48 0.92
CA ILE A 30 -24.76 31.39 1.15
C ILE A 30 -24.46 30.44 2.31
N HIS A 31 -25.22 30.49 3.39
CA HIS A 31 -25.07 29.58 4.53
C HIS A 31 -25.29 28.12 4.10
N LYS A 32 -26.34 27.83 3.33
CA LYS A 32 -26.61 26.47 2.81
C LYS A 32 -25.44 25.95 1.95
N VAL A 33 -24.97 26.75 1.00
CA VAL A 33 -23.82 26.37 0.15
C VAL A 33 -22.57 26.15 1.00
N SER A 34 -22.34 27.01 1.99
CA SER A 34 -21.18 26.90 2.88
C SER A 34 -21.24 25.64 3.75
N MET A 35 -22.41 25.26 4.25
CA MET A 35 -22.61 24.00 4.97
C MET A 35 -22.31 22.79 4.09
N GLN A 36 -22.83 22.77 2.85
CA GLN A 36 -22.52 21.69 1.90
C GLN A 36 -21.02 21.60 1.63
N ARG A 37 -20.33 22.73 1.46
CA ARG A 37 -18.88 22.77 1.27
C ARG A 37 -18.12 22.26 2.50
N ALA A 38 -18.58 22.61 3.70
CA ALA A 38 -17.99 22.12 4.93
C ALA A 38 -18.14 20.60 5.08
N GLU A 39 -19.30 20.04 4.73
CA GLU A 39 -19.53 18.60 4.71
C GLU A 39 -18.59 17.90 3.72
N LEU A 40 -18.48 18.42 2.49
CA LEU A 40 -17.55 17.90 1.49
C LEU A 40 -16.09 17.98 1.96
N GLY A 41 -15.68 19.08 2.61
CA GLY A 41 -14.36 19.19 3.22
C GLY A 41 -14.14 18.15 4.33
N GLY A 42 -15.15 17.88 5.14
CA GLY A 42 -15.13 16.80 6.13
C GLY A 42 -14.97 15.42 5.50
N MET A 43 -15.69 15.14 4.40
CA MET A 43 -15.54 13.88 3.66
C MET A 43 -14.16 13.77 3.01
N GLN A 44 -13.61 14.85 2.47
CA GLN A 44 -12.25 14.88 1.92
C GLN A 44 -11.21 14.53 2.99
N ASN A 45 -11.28 15.14 4.18
CA ASN A 45 -10.40 14.79 5.29
C ASN A 45 -10.50 13.31 5.67
N ARG A 46 -11.73 12.76 5.74
CA ARG A 46 -11.92 11.33 6.00
C ARG A 46 -11.30 10.45 4.93
N LEU A 47 -11.45 10.80 3.65
CA LEU A 47 -10.83 10.07 2.54
C LEU A 47 -9.31 10.12 2.65
N GLU A 48 -8.73 11.28 2.94
CA GLU A 48 -7.29 11.45 3.10
C GLU A 48 -6.75 10.62 4.29
N HIS A 49 -7.43 10.64 5.44
CA HIS A 49 -7.11 9.77 6.57
C HIS A 49 -7.22 8.27 6.22
N THR A 50 -8.23 7.90 5.44
CA THR A 50 -8.42 6.51 5.00
C THR A 50 -7.29 6.09 4.07
N ILE A 51 -6.91 6.95 3.11
CA ILE A 51 -5.78 6.72 2.20
C ILE A 51 -4.48 6.54 2.97
N ASN A 52 -4.20 7.43 3.92
CA ASN A 52 -2.99 7.32 4.75
C ASN A 52 -2.98 6.02 5.58
N SER A 53 -4.12 5.63 6.15
CA SER A 53 -4.23 4.37 6.89
C SER A 53 -4.04 3.15 6.00
N LEU A 54 -4.56 3.19 4.77
CA LEU A 54 -4.37 2.15 3.77
C LEU A 54 -2.91 2.05 3.32
N ASN A 55 -2.24 3.18 3.08
CA ASN A 55 -0.82 3.20 2.72
C ASN A 55 0.05 2.55 3.81
N ASN A 56 -0.18 2.89 5.08
CA ASN A 56 0.50 2.23 6.20
C ASN A 56 0.22 0.72 6.23
N THR A 57 -1.02 0.31 5.93
CA THR A 57 -1.39 -1.11 5.86
C THR A 57 -0.68 -1.83 4.72
N ILE A 58 -0.60 -1.19 3.54
CA ILE A 58 0.12 -1.71 2.38
C ILE A 58 1.60 -1.88 2.70
N GLU A 59 2.23 -0.88 3.33
CA GLU A 59 3.64 -0.95 3.74
C GLU A 59 3.88 -2.12 4.71
N ASN A 60 3.01 -2.28 5.71
CA ASN A 60 3.08 -3.40 6.65
C ASN A 60 2.89 -4.77 5.98
N ILE A 61 1.97 -4.87 5.01
CA ILE A 61 1.75 -6.10 4.23
C ILE A 61 2.97 -6.40 3.37
N GLN A 62 3.50 -5.40 2.67
CA GLN A 62 4.69 -5.58 1.81
C GLN A 62 5.92 -5.99 2.62
N PHE A 63 6.11 -5.40 3.81
CA PHE A 63 7.16 -5.81 4.74
C PHE A 63 6.98 -7.25 5.22
N SER A 64 5.75 -7.64 5.57
CA SER A 64 5.42 -9.01 5.97
C SER A 64 5.60 -10.01 4.83
N GLU A 65 5.22 -9.64 3.61
CA GLU A 65 5.45 -10.45 2.41
C GLU A 65 6.94 -10.63 2.12
N SER A 66 7.72 -9.55 2.20
CA SER A 66 9.19 -9.62 2.08
C SER A 66 9.76 -10.57 3.12
N HIS A 67 9.31 -10.49 4.38
CA HIS A 67 9.77 -11.39 5.43
C HIS A 67 9.45 -12.87 5.17
N ILE A 68 8.24 -13.17 4.71
CA ILE A 68 7.86 -14.54 4.37
C ILE A 68 8.73 -15.03 3.21
N ARG A 69 8.84 -14.23 2.14
CA ARG A 69 9.60 -14.59 0.95
C ARG A 69 11.09 -14.76 1.22
N ASP A 70 11.68 -13.90 2.04
CA ASP A 70 13.08 -13.99 2.45
C ASP A 70 13.33 -15.21 3.34
N THR A 71 12.38 -15.56 4.21
CA THR A 71 12.46 -16.79 5.04
C THR A 71 12.42 -18.03 4.16
N ASP A 72 11.48 -18.10 3.21
CA ASP A 72 11.36 -19.21 2.27
C ASP A 72 12.58 -19.33 1.34
N MET A 73 13.13 -18.19 0.88
CA MET A 73 14.37 -18.18 0.10
C MET A 73 15.57 -18.63 0.93
N ALA A 74 15.67 -18.24 2.21
CA ALA A 74 16.75 -18.68 3.08
C ALA A 74 16.73 -20.20 3.30
N GLU A 75 15.55 -20.80 3.50
CA GLU A 75 15.39 -22.25 3.60
C GLU A 75 15.77 -22.96 2.29
N GLY A 76 15.25 -22.48 1.15
CA GLY A 76 15.56 -23.03 -0.17
C GLY A 76 17.05 -22.93 -0.52
N MET A 77 17.70 -21.80 -0.20
CA MET A 77 19.13 -21.59 -0.41
C MET A 77 19.97 -22.46 0.53
N SER A 78 19.59 -22.63 1.79
CA SER A 78 20.26 -23.55 2.72
C SER A 78 20.18 -25.00 2.22
N TYR A 79 19.02 -25.43 1.74
CA TYR A 79 18.84 -26.74 1.14
C TYR A 79 19.67 -26.92 -0.15
N LEU A 80 19.69 -25.91 -1.02
CA LEU A 80 20.50 -25.90 -2.24
C LEU A 80 22.00 -25.98 -1.93
N VAL A 81 22.49 -25.15 -1.01
CA VAL A 81 23.89 -25.13 -0.57
C VAL A 81 24.27 -26.47 0.07
N ARG A 82 23.42 -27.03 0.93
CA ARG A 82 23.64 -28.36 1.51
C ARG A 82 23.79 -29.44 0.44
N GLN A 83 22.93 -29.42 -0.59
CA GLN A 83 23.06 -30.35 -1.72
C GLN A 83 24.33 -30.12 -2.54
N MET A 84 24.71 -28.87 -2.79
CA MET A 84 25.96 -28.54 -3.47
C MET A 84 27.17 -29.04 -2.68
N ILE A 85 27.19 -28.84 -1.36
CA ILE A 85 28.25 -29.35 -0.48
C ILE A 85 28.32 -30.87 -0.52
N ILE A 86 27.19 -31.59 -0.43
CA ILE A 86 27.18 -33.07 -0.52
C ILE A 86 27.72 -33.53 -1.87
N ARG A 87 27.34 -32.88 -2.98
CA ARG A 87 27.86 -33.23 -4.32
C ARG A 87 29.35 -32.96 -4.45
N GLN A 88 29.82 -31.81 -3.99
CA GLN A 88 31.24 -31.44 -4.00
C GLN A 88 32.04 -32.39 -3.09
N ALA A 89 31.53 -32.71 -1.90
CA ALA A 89 32.12 -33.67 -0.97
C ALA A 89 32.11 -35.08 -1.55
N GLY A 90 31.05 -35.50 -2.24
CA GLY A 90 30.99 -36.79 -2.94
C GLY A 90 32.03 -36.90 -4.05
N GLN A 91 32.23 -35.84 -4.85
CA GLN A 91 33.29 -35.79 -5.85
C GLN A 91 34.69 -35.79 -5.23
N ALA A 92 34.91 -35.02 -4.16
CA ALA A 92 36.17 -35.01 -3.43
C ALA A 92 36.46 -36.35 -2.74
N MET A 93 35.45 -37.02 -2.17
CA MET A 93 35.57 -38.34 -1.57
C MET A 93 35.85 -39.42 -2.60
N LEU A 94 35.22 -39.38 -3.78
CA LEU A 94 35.55 -40.29 -4.88
C LEU A 94 36.97 -40.07 -5.40
N ALA A 95 37.41 -38.81 -5.53
CA ALA A 95 38.78 -38.49 -5.90
C ALA A 95 39.79 -38.98 -4.85
N GLN A 96 39.50 -38.78 -3.56
CA GLN A 96 40.33 -39.27 -2.45
C GLN A 96 40.38 -40.81 -2.37
N ALA A 97 39.25 -41.49 -2.60
CA ALA A 97 39.17 -42.95 -2.63
C ALA A 97 39.96 -43.55 -3.81
N ASN A 98 39.97 -42.88 -4.97
CA ASN A 98 40.79 -43.28 -6.11
C ASN A 98 42.29 -43.14 -5.85
N LEU A 99 42.72 -42.12 -5.09
CA LEU A 99 44.12 -41.96 -4.68
C LEU A 99 44.57 -43.09 -3.75
N PHE A 100 43.76 -43.42 -2.73
CA PHE A 100 44.03 -44.59 -1.88
C PHE A 100 44.06 -45.90 -2.67
N GLY A 101 43.20 -46.06 -3.67
CA GLY A 101 43.21 -47.22 -4.57
C GLY A 101 44.49 -47.34 -5.40
N GLN A 102 45.05 -46.22 -5.86
CA GLN A 102 46.34 -46.20 -6.57
C GLN A 102 47.53 -46.43 -5.65
N ASP A 103 47.53 -45.89 -4.44
CA ASP A 103 48.58 -46.14 -3.44
C ASP A 103 48.67 -47.62 -3.08
N VAL A 104 47.52 -48.31 -2.95
CA VAL A 104 47.49 -49.77 -2.73
C VAL A 104 47.98 -50.52 -3.96
N LEU A 105 47.62 -50.10 -5.19
CA LEU A 105 48.15 -50.72 -6.41
C LEU A 105 49.67 -50.56 -6.53
N ALA A 106 50.21 -49.41 -6.14
CA ALA A 106 51.65 -49.13 -6.14
C ALA A 106 52.43 -49.92 -5.05
N MET A 107 51.75 -50.46 -4.04
CA MET A 107 52.36 -51.36 -3.04
C MET A 107 52.28 -52.85 -3.42
N VAL A 108 51.53 -53.21 -4.48
CA VAL A 108 51.33 -54.61 -4.91
C VAL A 108 51.96 -54.90 -6.30
N VAL A 109 52.42 -53.87 -7.00
CA VAL A 109 53.30 -53.95 -8.19
C VAL A 109 54.73 -53.63 -7.78
#